data_AF-A0A0G4JSW0-F1
#
_entry.id   AF-A0A0G4JSW0-F1
#
_cell.length_a   1.000
_cell.length_b   1.000
_cell.length_c   1.000
_cell.angle_alpha   90.00
_cell.angle_beta   90.00
_cell.angle_gamma   90.00
#
_symmetry.space_group_name_H-M   'P 1'
#
loop_
_entity.id
_entity.type
_entity.pdbx_description
1 polymer ?
#
loop_
_entity_poly.entity_id
_entity_poly.type
_entity_poly.pdbx_seq_one_letter_code
_entity_poly.pdbx_strand_id
1 'polypeptide(L)'
;MTVRQFVEIKNKLGMHARPAMQLFELVQSFNAEVILRNDSGTEAEASSVIAMLMLDSAKGRVIEVEASGPDEVQALAAVIELFEAGFNEE
;
A
#
# COMPACT_ATOMS: atom_id res chain seq x y z
N MET A 1 7.34 16.51 4.45
CA MET A 1 7.32 16.62 2.99
C MET A 1 6.30 15.58 2.53
N THR A 2 6.27 15.20 1.26
CA THR A 2 5.53 14.02 0.80
C THR A 2 6.49 13.18 -0.03
N VAL A 3 6.58 11.88 0.24
CA VAL A 3 7.39 10.93 -0.52
C VAL A 3 6.48 9.95 -1.25
N ARG A 4 6.90 9.52 -2.44
CA ARG A 4 6.13 8.59 -3.26
C ARG A 4 7.02 7.64 -4.02
N GLN A 5 6.54 6.42 -4.23
CA GLN A 5 7.24 5.40 -4.99
C GLN A 5 6.26 4.44 -5.65
N PHE A 6 6.64 3.95 -6.83
CA PHE A 6 5.87 2.92 -7.54
C PHE A 6 6.30 1.52 -7.09
N VAL A 7 5.33 0.66 -6.83
CA VAL A 7 5.56 -0.74 -6.47
C VAL A 7 4.69 -1.67 -7.31
N GLU A 8 5.20 -2.86 -7.61
CA GLU A 8 4.47 -3.90 -8.33
C GLU A 8 3.82 -4.87 -7.35
N ILE A 9 2.55 -5.19 -7.59
CA ILE A 9 1.80 -6.17 -6.82
C ILE A 9 2.19 -7.58 -7.24
N LYS A 10 2.99 -8.26 -6.41
CA LYS A 10 3.53 -9.60 -6.72
C LYS A 10 2.61 -10.76 -6.29
N ASN A 11 1.76 -10.54 -5.29
CA ASN A 11 0.91 -11.59 -4.72
C ASN A 11 -0.21 -12.01 -5.70
N LYS A 12 -0.60 -13.30 -5.70
CA LYS A 12 -1.50 -13.87 -6.71
C LYS A 12 -2.89 -13.23 -6.80
N LEU A 13 -3.45 -12.85 -5.66
CA LEU A 13 -4.83 -12.41 -5.55
C LEU A 13 -4.99 -10.87 -5.51
N GLY A 14 -3.88 -10.11 -5.48
CA GLY A 14 -3.92 -8.64 -5.44
C GLY A 14 -4.21 -8.03 -4.07
N MET A 15 -4.77 -6.82 -3.99
CA MET A 15 -5.20 -6.24 -2.69
C MET A 15 -6.54 -6.83 -2.22
N HIS A 16 -6.50 -8.03 -1.63
CA HIS A 16 -7.62 -8.67 -0.92
C HIS A 16 -7.58 -8.37 0.59
N ALA A 17 -8.52 -8.92 1.35
CA ALA A 17 -8.73 -8.55 2.77
C ALA A 17 -7.49 -8.74 3.66
N ARG A 18 -6.69 -9.77 3.41
CA ARG A 18 -5.50 -10.10 4.18
C ARG A 18 -4.31 -9.14 3.98
N PRO A 19 -3.82 -8.87 2.75
CA PRO A 19 -2.77 -7.89 2.51
C PRO A 19 -3.24 -6.48 2.88
N ALA A 20 -4.52 -6.17 2.67
CA ALA A 20 -5.13 -4.93 3.13
C ALA A 20 -5.05 -4.79 4.66
N MET A 21 -5.37 -5.82 5.43
CA MET A 21 -5.21 -5.79 6.89
C MET A 21 -3.75 -5.65 7.32
N GLN A 22 -2.83 -6.40 6.73
CA GLN A 22 -1.40 -6.30 7.07
C GLN A 22 -0.86 -4.90 6.80
N LEU A 23 -1.25 -4.29 5.68
CA LEU A 23 -0.87 -2.93 5.36
C LEU A 23 -1.49 -1.93 6.36
N PHE A 24 -2.76 -2.09 6.70
CA PHE A 24 -3.44 -1.28 7.71
C PHE A 24 -2.72 -1.31 9.06
N GLU A 25 -2.40 -2.51 9.57
CA GLU A 25 -1.69 -2.66 10.84
C GLU A 25 -0.28 -2.05 10.81
N LEU A 26 0.41 -2.20 9.66
CA LEU A 26 1.72 -1.61 9.45
C LEU A 26 1.66 -0.08 9.49
N VAL A 27 0.76 0.55 8.71
CA VAL A 27 0.68 2.02 8.63
C VAL A 27 0.19 2.65 9.94
N GLN A 28 -0.63 1.94 10.71
CA GLN A 28 -1.07 2.35 12.06
C GLN A 28 0.09 2.47 13.06
N SER A 29 1.24 1.87 12.76
CA SER A 29 2.45 1.97 13.60
C SER A 29 3.28 3.23 13.32
N PHE A 30 2.91 4.03 12.31
CA PHE A 30 3.62 5.24 11.90
C PHE A 30 2.72 6.47 12.03
N ASN A 31 3.31 7.63 12.34
CA ASN A 31 2.63 8.91 12.26
C ASN A 31 2.77 9.46 10.84
N ALA A 32 2.16 8.78 9.88
CA ALA A 32 2.12 9.16 8.48
C ALA A 32 0.82 8.69 7.83
N GLU A 33 0.28 9.52 6.95
CA GLU A 33 -0.81 9.15 6.06
C GLU A 33 -0.23 8.45 4.84
N VAL A 34 -0.77 7.27 4.50
CA VAL A 34 -0.34 6.49 3.35
C VAL A 34 -1.51 6.29 2.40
N ILE A 35 -1.32 6.73 1.16
CA ILE A 35 -2.30 6.66 0.08
C ILE A 35 -1.71 5.79 -1.04
N LEU A 36 -2.53 4.90 -1.58
CA LEU A 36 -2.19 4.11 -2.75
C LEU A 36 -3.02 4.59 -3.94
N ARG A 37 -2.38 4.70 -5.10
CA ARG A 37 -3.04 5.12 -6.35
C ARG A 37 -2.73 4.12 -7.45
N ASN A 38 -3.77 3.63 -8.13
CA ASN A 38 -3.58 2.77 -9.31
C ASN A 38 -3.38 3.62 -10.59
N ASP A 39 -2.95 2.96 -11.68
CA ASP A 39 -2.75 3.61 -12.98
C ASP A 39 -4.03 4.28 -13.53
N SER A 40 -5.21 3.75 -13.19
CA SER A 40 -6.51 4.33 -13.55
C SER A 40 -6.87 5.60 -12.75
N GLY A 41 -6.03 6.03 -11.80
CA GLY A 41 -6.26 7.19 -10.93
C GLY A 41 -7.21 6.92 -9.76
N THR A 42 -7.51 5.66 -9.45
CA THR A 42 -8.25 5.29 -8.23
C THR A 42 -7.33 5.39 -7.04
N GLU A 43 -7.81 6.01 -5.97
CA GLU A 43 -7.07 6.22 -4.73
C GLU A 43 -7.68 5.40 -3.61
N ALA A 44 -6.83 4.87 -2.73
CA ALA A 44 -7.24 4.19 -1.52
C ALA A 44 -6.31 4.56 -0.38
N GLU A 45 -6.88 4.89 0.77
CA GLU A 45 -6.13 5.10 1.99
C GLU A 45 -5.75 3.75 2.61
N ALA A 46 -4.48 3.60 3.00
CA ALA A 46 -3.99 2.40 3.69
C ALA A 46 -4.62 2.23 5.09
N SER A 47 -5.15 3.32 5.66
CA SER A 47 -5.94 3.33 6.90
C SER A 47 -7.35 2.75 6.73
N SER A 48 -7.79 2.46 5.49
CA SER A 48 -9.13 1.95 5.21
C SER A 48 -9.06 0.65 4.42
N VAL A 49 -9.27 -0.47 5.12
CA VAL A 49 -9.32 -1.81 4.51
C VAL A 49 -10.35 -1.85 3.37
N ILE A 50 -11.48 -1.17 3.52
CA ILE A 50 -12.53 -1.13 2.49
C ILE A 50 -12.04 -0.38 1.24
N ALA A 51 -11.37 0.77 1.40
CA ALA A 51 -10.84 1.52 0.27
C ALA A 51 -9.80 0.69 -0.51
N MET A 52 -8.93 -0.02 0.20
CA MET A 52 -7.91 -0.89 -0.43
C MET A 52 -8.53 -2.02 -1.26
N LEU A 53 -9.64 -2.61 -0.80
CA LEU A 53 -10.36 -3.63 -1.57
C LEU A 53 -10.97 -3.07 -2.87
N MET A 54 -11.17 -1.76 -2.96
CA MET A 54 -11.74 -1.08 -4.12
C MET A 54 -10.68 -0.55 -5.09
N LEU A 55 -9.38 -0.63 -4.77
CA LEU A 55 -8.27 -0.05 -5.53
C LEU A 55 -7.98 -0.75 -6.88
N ASP A 56 -8.77 -1.74 -7.28
CA ASP A 56 -8.61 -2.52 -8.54
C ASP A 56 -7.14 -2.95 -8.79
N SER A 57 -6.59 -3.65 -7.80
CA SER A 57 -5.15 -3.87 -7.61
C SER A 57 -4.78 -5.34 -7.82
N ALA A 58 -4.93 -5.81 -9.06
CA ALA A 58 -4.62 -7.18 -9.45
C ALA A 58 -3.09 -7.44 -9.55
N LYS A 59 -2.69 -8.73 -9.51
CA LYS A 59 -1.30 -9.15 -9.69
C LYS A 59 -0.67 -8.56 -10.97
N GLY A 60 0.57 -8.11 -10.86
CA GLY A 60 1.36 -7.55 -11.95
C GLY A 60 1.01 -6.11 -12.30
N ARG A 61 0.06 -5.49 -11.57
CA ARG A 61 -0.17 -4.06 -11.67
C ARG A 61 0.85 -3.29 -10.84
N VAL A 62 1.18 -2.12 -11.34
CA VAL A 62 1.98 -1.13 -10.63
C VAL A 62 1.03 -0.13 -9.99
N ILE A 63 1.29 0.18 -8.72
CA ILE A 63 0.58 1.22 -7.98
C ILE A 63 1.59 2.22 -7.42
N GLU A 64 1.18 3.48 -7.32
CA GLU A 64 1.92 4.51 -6.60
C GLU A 64 1.56 4.43 -5.13
N VAL A 65 2.56 4.38 -4.26
CA VAL A 65 2.41 4.54 -2.81
C VAL A 65 2.94 5.92 -2.46
N GLU A 66 2.11 6.72 -1.84
CA GLU A 66 2.44 8.05 -1.34
C GLU A 66 2.34 8.03 0.19
N ALA A 67 3.33 8.59 0.85
CA ALA A 67 3.34 8.78 2.30
C ALA A 67 3.59 10.25 2.64
N SER A 68 2.82 10.77 3.59
CA SER A 68 2.89 12.15 4.04
C SER A 68 2.86 12.21 5.57
N GLY A 69 3.74 13.01 6.16
CA GLY A 69 3.78 13.21 7.62
C GLY A 69 5.18 13.12 8.22
N PRO A 70 5.30 13.17 9.56
CA PRO A 70 6.56 13.04 10.28
C PRO A 70 7.35 11.78 9.94
N ASP A 71 6.66 10.64 9.78
CA ASP A 71 7.29 9.34 9.56
C ASP A 71 7.22 8.90 8.09
N GLU A 72 6.99 9.84 7.15
CA GLU A 72 6.74 9.57 5.73
C GLU A 72 7.75 8.63 5.07
N VAL A 73 9.05 8.80 5.37
CA VAL A 73 10.14 8.01 4.79
C VAL A 73 10.13 6.59 5.35
N GLN A 74 9.89 6.45 6.65
CA GLN A 74 9.88 5.16 7.34
C GLN A 74 8.64 4.35 6.96
N ALA A 75 7.48 5.01 6.92
CA ALA A 75 6.22 4.42 6.47
C ALA A 75 6.35 3.94 5.03
N LEU A 76 6.82 4.79 4.11
CA LEU A 76 6.98 4.40 2.71
C LEU A 76 7.94 3.20 2.56
N ALA A 77 9.09 3.22 3.23
CA ALA A 77 10.06 2.11 3.18
C ALA A 77 9.45 0.79 3.66
N ALA A 78 8.80 0.80 4.83
CA ALA A 78 8.18 -0.39 5.39
C ALA A 78 7.04 -0.93 4.49
N VAL A 79 6.26 -0.03 3.90
CA VAL A 79 5.20 -0.41 2.95
C VAL A 79 5.80 -1.06 1.70
N ILE A 80 6.85 -0.46 1.11
CA ILE A 80 7.54 -1.06 -0.04
C ILE A 80 8.06 -2.46 0.31
N GLU A 81 8.72 -2.62 1.46
CA GLU A 81 9.21 -3.94 1.92
C GLU A 81 8.06 -4.96 2.02
N LEU A 82 6.89 -4.57 2.51
CA LEU A 82 5.72 -5.44 2.59
C LEU A 82 5.22 -5.87 1.20
N PHE A 83 5.19 -4.96 0.23
CA PHE A 83 4.87 -5.27 -1.17
C PHE A 83 5.93 -6.18 -1.82
N GLU A 84 7.21 -5.92 -1.57
CA GLU A 84 8.30 -6.73 -2.10
C GLU A 84 8.33 -8.15 -1.53
N ALA A 85 7.99 -8.29 -0.25
CA ALA A 85 7.77 -9.57 0.43
C ALA A 85 6.50 -10.31 -0.04
N GLY A 86 5.70 -9.70 -0.93
CA GLY A 86 4.46 -10.28 -1.43
C GLY A 86 3.42 -10.50 -0.33
N PHE A 87 3.41 -9.64 0.69
CA PHE A 87 2.55 -9.75 1.87
C PHE A 87 2.69 -11.07 2.64
N ASN A 88 3.83 -11.75 2.51
CA ASN A 88 4.07 -13.09 3.06
C ASN A 88 3.06 -14.14 2.57
N GLU A 89 2.60 -14.01 1.32
CA GLU A 89 1.63 -14.91 0.67
C GLU A 89 2.16 -15.41 -0.70
N GLU A 90 1.72 -16.61 -1.14
CA GLU A 90 2.21 -17.31 -2.36
C GLU A 90 1.48 -16.98 -3.67
#